data_AF-A0AAD6T551-F1
#
_entry.id   AF-A0AAD6T551-F1
#
_cell.length_a   1.000
_cell.length_b   1.000
_cell.length_c   1.000
_cell.angle_alpha   90.00
_cell.angle_beta   90.00
_cell.angle_gamma   90.00
#
_symmetry.space_group_name_H-M   'P 1'
#
loop_
_entity.id
_entity.type
_entity.pdbx_description
1 polymer ?
#
loop_
_entity_poly.entity_id
_entity_poly.type
_entity_poly.pdbx_seq_one_letter_code
_entity_poly.pdbx_strand_id
1 'polypeptide(L)'
;MPRKVERGSRSMWNEAVDADGTDNVTGLEKFLVSYHKETVPVEDSSPTLSSFPDLVPLSPNYILELTTNALWHRGPYHSVGKRMRLRYDRSTVAARAFFYLPEMFLMELLPNCDLESAMSLARTSHYSRNLVKCFFATNQRDLLEIFFGEANVDKFYDVLESSSSGMAGSFTSGLLTPPYNLCLTKDLNLLVPRYNLFMWRDFLDHIHLFEKAQQPGVDRRYYHTTHSHVVYHARTKDFTISISESIDDSLFTPLIGATTTLNTTLCTASKFYSLYGYLLSQHRALEGWFPTPVRKAVAIGRRGYSSSFSTASWQRPCGVACPVLWHHVRGLQGVGVFTWGGYKSQHGDFSEVGVPVTDNDMKWRLGDTCTNDNCPSHKGNYFAISRQ
;
A
#
# COMPACT_ATOMS: atom_id res chain seq x y z
N MET A 1 19.03 -53.39 27.28
CA MET A 1 18.54 -52.59 28.42
C MET A 1 18.19 -51.19 27.93
N PRO A 2 16.95 -50.73 28.05
CA PRO A 2 16.52 -49.45 27.49
C PRO A 2 16.81 -48.31 28.48
N ARG A 3 17.45 -47.24 28.01
CA ARG A 3 17.47 -45.95 28.72
C ARG A 3 16.27 -45.14 28.24
N LYS A 4 15.37 -44.82 29.17
CA LYS A 4 14.28 -43.86 29.00
C LYS A 4 14.87 -42.51 28.61
N VAL A 5 14.39 -41.95 27.50
CA VAL A 5 14.54 -40.52 27.18
C VAL A 5 13.24 -39.86 27.61
N GLU A 6 13.27 -39.14 28.73
CA GLU A 6 12.15 -38.34 29.19
C GLU A 6 12.02 -37.09 28.31
N ARG A 7 10.83 -36.92 27.72
CA ARG A 7 10.41 -35.68 27.08
C ARG A 7 10.03 -34.70 28.19
N GLY A 8 10.84 -33.67 28.39
CA GLY A 8 10.48 -32.48 29.14
C GLY A 8 10.80 -31.24 28.32
N SER A 9 9.79 -30.63 27.68
CA SER A 9 9.90 -29.25 27.18
C SER A 9 8.52 -28.59 27.11
N ARG A 10 8.06 -28.11 28.27
CA ARG A 10 6.98 -27.13 28.39
C ARG A 10 7.29 -26.26 29.61
N SER A 11 8.17 -25.28 29.45
CA SER A 11 8.26 -24.04 30.25
C SER A 11 9.64 -23.38 30.01
N MET A 12 9.77 -22.62 28.93
CA MET A 12 10.87 -21.65 28.79
C MET A 12 10.37 -20.48 27.94
N TRP A 13 9.35 -19.80 28.48
CA TRP A 13 8.92 -18.47 28.09
C TRP A 13 8.36 -17.85 29.36
N ASN A 14 9.25 -17.40 30.25
CA ASN A 14 8.92 -16.50 31.37
C ASN A 14 10.14 -15.86 32.07
N GLU A 15 11.36 -15.97 31.53
CA GLU A 15 12.53 -15.28 32.11
C GLU A 15 13.23 -14.44 31.03
N ALA A 16 12.60 -13.32 30.69
CA ALA A 16 13.24 -12.17 30.06
C ALA A 16 12.37 -10.91 30.26
N VAL A 17 11.94 -10.69 31.49
CA VAL A 17 11.38 -9.42 31.96
C VAL A 17 12.03 -9.20 33.31
N ASP A 18 13.07 -8.36 33.34
CA ASP A 18 13.52 -7.55 34.48
C ASP A 18 14.96 -7.06 34.23
N ALA A 19 15.07 -5.95 33.51
CA ALA A 19 16.21 -5.02 33.59
C ALA A 19 15.85 -3.67 32.95
N ASP A 20 14.67 -3.13 33.29
CA ASP A 20 14.42 -1.69 33.41
C ASP A 20 12.96 -1.50 33.78
N GLY A 21 12.73 -1.37 35.09
CA GLY A 21 11.43 -1.07 35.64
C GLY A 21 10.96 0.30 35.18
N THR A 22 9.82 0.33 34.52
CA THR A 22 8.71 1.22 34.85
C THR A 22 7.43 0.68 34.23
N ASP A 23 6.48 0.32 35.10
CA ASP A 23 5.09 0.05 34.75
C ASP A 23 4.48 1.25 34.03
N ASN A 24 4.57 1.27 32.69
CA ASN A 24 3.94 2.28 31.84
C ASN A 24 2.78 1.73 31.00
N VAL A 25 2.43 0.44 31.15
CA VAL A 25 1.38 -0.19 30.33
C VAL A 25 -0.01 0.39 30.66
N THR A 26 -0.29 0.69 31.94
CA THR A 26 -1.55 1.32 32.36
C THR A 26 -1.61 2.82 32.05
N GLY A 27 -0.46 3.48 31.91
CA GLY A 27 -0.36 4.85 31.41
C GLY A 27 -0.55 4.95 29.90
N LEU A 28 -0.09 3.95 29.14
CA LEU A 28 -0.16 3.90 27.68
C LEU A 28 -1.59 3.66 27.17
N GLU A 29 -2.36 2.78 27.80
CA GLU A 29 -3.78 2.61 27.49
C GLU A 29 -4.57 3.88 27.83
N LYS A 30 -4.26 4.55 28.96
CA LYS A 30 -4.88 5.83 29.31
C LYS A 30 -4.47 6.96 28.37
N PHE A 31 -3.21 7.01 27.90
CA PHE A 31 -2.75 8.01 26.96
C PHE A 31 -3.34 7.80 25.56
N LEU A 32 -3.44 6.57 25.07
CA LEU A 32 -4.08 6.28 23.77
C LEU A 32 -5.61 6.50 23.83
N VAL A 33 -6.26 6.17 24.95
CA VAL A 33 -7.68 6.51 25.19
C VAL A 33 -7.89 8.02 25.38
N SER A 34 -6.95 8.73 26.01
CA SER A 34 -7.00 10.20 26.17
C SER A 34 -6.74 10.92 24.85
N TYR A 35 -5.77 10.46 24.04
CA TYR A 35 -5.49 11.01 22.72
C TYR A 35 -6.67 10.79 21.77
N HIS A 36 -7.38 9.65 21.89
CA HIS A 36 -8.65 9.43 21.19
C HIS A 36 -9.84 10.24 21.74
N LYS A 37 -9.81 10.66 23.01
CA LYS A 37 -10.85 11.54 23.60
C LYS A 37 -10.61 13.02 23.33
N GLU A 38 -9.38 13.45 23.07
CA GLU A 38 -9.04 14.85 22.76
C GLU A 38 -9.08 15.16 21.25
N THR A 39 -9.14 14.15 20.38
CA THR A 39 -9.63 14.32 19.03
C THR A 39 -11.16 14.25 19.04
N VAL A 40 -11.82 15.41 18.95
CA VAL A 40 -13.22 15.70 18.61
C VAL A 40 -14.24 14.58 18.94
N PRO A 41 -15.24 14.82 19.83
CA PRO A 41 -16.29 13.83 20.02
C PRO A 41 -16.97 13.54 18.68
N VAL A 42 -16.91 12.28 18.23
CA VAL A 42 -17.83 11.76 17.22
C VAL A 42 -19.17 11.63 17.93
N GLU A 43 -19.88 12.75 18.03
CA GLU A 43 -21.32 12.72 18.18
C GLU A 43 -21.90 12.20 16.86
N ASP A 44 -22.69 11.12 16.95
CA ASP A 44 -23.65 10.71 15.92
C ASP A 44 -24.74 11.78 15.76
N SER A 45 -24.36 12.98 15.32
CA SER A 45 -25.28 13.98 14.79
C SER A 45 -25.05 14.06 13.29
N SER A 46 -25.98 13.45 12.55
CA SER A 46 -26.10 13.69 11.11
C SER A 46 -26.26 15.19 10.89
N PRO A 47 -25.36 15.89 10.18
CA PRO A 47 -25.56 17.29 9.87
C PRO A 47 -26.71 17.39 8.87
N THR A 48 -27.80 18.03 9.27
CA THR A 48 -28.83 18.49 8.34
C THR A 48 -28.19 19.45 7.35
N LEU A 49 -28.26 19.09 6.06
CA LEU A 49 -27.93 19.97 4.93
C LEU A 49 -28.84 21.21 4.96
N SER A 50 -28.42 22.28 5.63
CA SER A 50 -29.11 23.57 5.53
C SER A 50 -28.21 24.76 5.85
N SER A 51 -27.04 24.85 5.20
CA SER A 51 -26.32 26.13 5.01
C SER A 51 -25.05 25.91 4.18
N PHE A 52 -25.21 25.57 2.90
CA PHE A 52 -24.22 25.97 1.91
C PHE A 52 -24.77 27.24 1.24
N PRO A 53 -23.95 28.26 0.93
CA PRO A 53 -24.37 29.30 0.02
C PRO A 53 -24.78 28.61 -1.30
N ASP A 54 -25.95 28.95 -1.81
CA ASP A 54 -26.53 28.34 -3.01
C ASP A 54 -25.48 28.26 -4.11
N LEU A 55 -24.93 27.06 -4.34
CA LEU A 55 -24.24 26.75 -5.58
C LEU A 55 -25.31 26.85 -6.66
N VAL A 56 -25.36 28.01 -7.32
CA VAL A 56 -26.23 28.23 -8.46
C VAL A 56 -25.95 27.10 -9.44
N PRO A 57 -26.91 26.18 -9.69
CA PRO A 57 -26.69 25.13 -10.65
C PRO A 57 -26.37 25.81 -11.97
N LEU A 58 -25.16 25.56 -12.49
CA LEU A 58 -24.78 26.07 -13.80
C LEU A 58 -25.85 25.57 -14.76
N SER A 59 -26.55 26.53 -15.36
CA SER A 59 -27.59 26.23 -16.34
C SER A 59 -27.01 25.24 -17.36
N PRO A 60 -27.75 24.20 -17.76
CA PRO A 60 -27.33 23.31 -18.85
C PRO A 60 -26.88 24.07 -20.10
N ASN A 61 -27.40 25.30 -20.31
CA ASN A 61 -26.97 26.19 -21.38
C ASN A 61 -25.56 26.75 -21.16
N TYR A 62 -25.13 27.03 -19.93
CA TYR A 62 -23.80 27.56 -19.61
C TYR A 62 -22.70 26.51 -19.79
N ILE A 63 -22.98 25.25 -19.45
CA ILE A 63 -22.08 24.11 -19.73
C ILE A 63 -21.99 23.85 -21.24
N LEU A 64 -23.11 24.01 -21.96
CA LEU A 64 -23.13 23.95 -23.42
C LEU A 64 -22.30 25.09 -24.03
N GLU A 65 -22.40 26.31 -23.49
CA GLU A 65 -21.71 27.51 -23.98
C GLU A 65 -20.19 27.40 -23.80
N LEU A 66 -19.73 26.90 -22.64
CA LEU A 66 -18.30 26.64 -22.37
C LEU A 66 -17.72 25.57 -23.30
N THR A 67 -18.47 24.50 -23.58
CA THR A 67 -18.03 23.42 -24.48
C THR A 67 -18.07 23.84 -25.95
N THR A 68 -19.05 24.66 -26.38
CA THR A 68 -19.06 25.23 -27.73
C THR A 68 -17.97 26.29 -27.93
N ASN A 69 -17.70 27.15 -26.95
CA ASN A 69 -16.67 28.18 -27.08
C ASN A 69 -15.26 27.58 -27.11
N ALA A 70 -15.01 26.49 -26.35
CA ALA A 70 -13.74 25.75 -26.43
C ALA A 70 -13.52 25.06 -27.80
N LEU A 71 -14.60 24.63 -28.47
CA LEU A 71 -14.54 23.99 -29.79
C LEU A 71 -14.41 25.00 -30.95
N TRP A 72 -14.80 26.27 -30.76
CA TRP A 72 -14.79 27.29 -31.81
C TRP A 72 -13.49 28.11 -31.91
N HIS A 73 -12.59 28.03 -30.92
CA HIS A 73 -11.31 28.75 -30.93
C HIS A 73 -10.12 28.00 -31.59
N ARG A 74 -10.36 26.91 -32.33
CA ARG A 74 -9.35 26.34 -33.24
C ARG A 74 -9.65 26.77 -34.68
N GLY A 75 -8.69 27.48 -35.28
CA GLY A 75 -8.74 28.07 -36.62
C GLY A 75 -8.83 27.08 -37.79
N PRO A 76 -8.63 27.55 -39.04
CA PRO A 76 -9.65 27.48 -40.07
C PRO A 76 -9.49 26.27 -41.00
N TYR A 77 -10.55 25.47 -41.12
CA TYR A 77 -10.80 24.66 -42.30
C TYR A 77 -12.19 25.00 -42.84
N HIS A 78 -12.21 25.91 -43.81
CA HIS A 78 -13.34 26.02 -44.73
C HIS A 78 -13.31 24.83 -45.69
N SER A 79 -14.35 24.01 -45.70
CA SER A 79 -15.26 23.92 -46.86
C SER A 79 -16.15 22.67 -46.83
N VAL A 80 -17.30 22.84 -47.49
CA VAL A 80 -18.30 21.85 -47.93
C VAL A 80 -19.31 21.40 -46.89
N GLY A 81 -20.45 22.09 -46.91
CA GLY A 81 -21.64 21.75 -46.15
C GLY A 81 -22.35 20.49 -46.64
N LYS A 82 -22.77 19.68 -45.67
CA LYS A 82 -24.02 18.94 -45.68
C LYS A 82 -24.65 19.09 -44.30
N ARG A 83 -25.78 19.81 -44.21
CA ARG A 83 -26.58 19.87 -42.97
C ARG A 83 -27.22 18.51 -42.73
N MET A 84 -26.51 17.63 -42.05
CA MET A 84 -27.09 16.44 -41.44
C MET A 84 -27.75 16.88 -40.13
N ARG A 85 -29.08 17.03 -40.13
CA ARG A 85 -29.85 17.19 -38.88
C ARG A 85 -29.86 15.84 -38.15
N LEU A 86 -28.79 15.54 -37.43
CA LEU A 86 -28.80 14.48 -36.43
C LEU A 86 -29.69 14.97 -35.28
N ARG A 87 -30.84 14.31 -35.09
CA ARG A 87 -31.62 14.42 -33.86
C ARG A 87 -30.78 13.80 -32.76
N TYR A 88 -30.00 14.63 -32.07
CA TYR A 88 -29.32 14.22 -30.86
C TYR A 88 -30.36 14.13 -29.75
N ASP A 89 -30.61 12.90 -29.28
CA ASP A 89 -31.33 12.70 -28.04
C ASP A 89 -30.51 13.33 -26.91
N ARG A 90 -31.17 14.14 -26.06
CA ARG A 90 -30.54 14.86 -24.96
C ARG A 90 -29.85 13.90 -23.98
N SER A 91 -30.34 12.66 -23.88
CA SER A 91 -29.72 11.58 -23.11
C SER A 91 -28.30 11.24 -23.62
N THR A 92 -28.08 11.28 -24.93
CA THR A 92 -26.80 10.95 -25.57
C THR A 92 -25.80 12.11 -25.49
N VAL A 93 -26.28 13.36 -25.42
CA VAL A 93 -25.45 14.55 -25.23
C VAL A 93 -24.95 14.65 -23.80
N ALA A 94 -25.79 14.39 -22.80
CA ALA A 94 -25.37 14.35 -21.39
C ALA A 94 -24.40 13.19 -21.12
N ALA A 95 -24.67 12.00 -21.69
CA ALA A 95 -23.73 10.89 -21.63
C ALA A 95 -22.39 11.26 -22.27
N ARG A 96 -22.40 11.87 -23.48
CA ARG A 96 -21.18 12.35 -24.15
C ARG A 96 -20.46 13.45 -23.38
N ALA A 97 -21.17 14.41 -22.78
CA ALA A 97 -20.57 15.46 -21.96
C ALA A 97 -19.85 14.88 -20.72
N PHE A 98 -20.40 13.82 -20.11
CA PHE A 98 -19.71 13.07 -19.06
C PHE A 98 -18.45 12.34 -19.58
N PHE A 99 -18.49 11.82 -20.82
CA PHE A 99 -17.32 11.26 -21.50
C PHE A 99 -16.30 12.32 -21.97
N TYR A 100 -16.64 13.61 -21.89
CA TYR A 100 -15.75 14.74 -22.15
C TYR A 100 -15.42 15.52 -20.88
N LEU A 101 -15.51 14.91 -19.69
CA LEU A 101 -14.76 15.45 -18.56
C LEU A 101 -13.31 15.57 -19.01
N PRO A 102 -12.73 16.78 -19.09
CA PRO A 102 -11.40 16.96 -19.61
C PRO A 102 -10.45 16.08 -18.81
N GLU A 103 -9.49 15.45 -19.49
CA GLU A 103 -8.41 14.67 -18.88
C GLU A 103 -7.85 15.33 -17.62
N MET A 104 -7.64 16.65 -17.73
CA MET A 104 -7.17 17.53 -16.68
C MET A 104 -8.01 17.44 -15.41
N PHE A 105 -9.34 17.42 -15.53
CA PHE A 105 -10.24 17.36 -14.38
C PHE A 105 -10.14 16.00 -13.67
N LEU A 106 -10.10 14.90 -14.40
CA LEU A 106 -9.93 13.57 -13.79
C LEU A 106 -8.57 13.45 -13.12
N MET A 107 -7.51 13.98 -13.73
CA MET A 107 -6.17 14.00 -13.14
C MET A 107 -6.10 14.89 -11.89
N GLU A 108 -6.91 15.95 -11.80
CA GLU A 108 -7.00 16.81 -10.61
C GLU A 108 -7.86 16.19 -9.49
N LEU A 109 -8.82 15.33 -9.86
CA LEU A 109 -9.62 14.55 -8.91
C LEU A 109 -8.85 13.38 -8.29
N LEU A 110 -8.01 12.68 -9.06
CA LEU A 110 -7.29 11.48 -8.62
C LEU A 110 -6.49 11.67 -7.32
N PRO A 111 -5.77 12.79 -7.09
CA PRO A 111 -5.10 13.08 -5.82
C PRO A 111 -6.04 13.11 -4.60
N ASN A 112 -7.33 13.36 -4.81
CA ASN A 112 -8.36 13.45 -3.78
C ASN A 112 -9.17 12.15 -3.66
N CYS A 113 -8.97 11.19 -4.54
CA CYS A 113 -9.62 9.89 -4.47
C CYS A 113 -8.93 9.00 -3.43
N ASP A 114 -9.72 8.26 -2.65
CA ASP A 114 -9.19 7.10 -1.96
C ASP A 114 -8.82 5.98 -2.96
N LEU A 115 -8.09 4.98 -2.47
CA LEU A 115 -7.65 3.86 -3.29
C LEU A 115 -8.84 3.12 -3.93
N GLU A 116 -9.93 2.95 -3.19
CA GLU A 116 -11.11 2.23 -3.68
C GLU A 116 -11.78 2.94 -4.85
N SER A 117 -11.90 4.27 -4.77
CA SER A 117 -12.44 5.13 -5.81
C SER A 117 -11.53 5.16 -7.03
N ALA A 118 -10.21 5.28 -6.85
CA ALA A 118 -9.24 5.22 -7.94
C ALA A 118 -9.29 3.88 -8.67
N MET A 119 -9.36 2.77 -7.92
CA MET A 119 -9.48 1.43 -8.50
C MET A 119 -10.83 1.22 -9.18
N SER A 120 -11.91 1.77 -8.64
CA SER A 120 -13.23 1.75 -9.28
C SER A 120 -13.23 2.51 -10.60
N LEU A 121 -12.61 3.70 -10.63
CA LEU A 121 -12.41 4.48 -11.84
C LEU A 121 -11.57 3.73 -12.89
N ALA A 122 -10.53 3.01 -12.48
CA ALA A 122 -9.71 2.20 -13.39
C ALA A 122 -10.48 1.04 -14.06
N ARG A 123 -11.66 0.67 -13.52
CA ARG A 123 -12.51 -0.41 -14.04
C ARG A 123 -13.59 0.09 -14.99
N THR A 124 -13.84 1.39 -15.08
CA THR A 124 -14.95 1.93 -15.90
C THR A 124 -14.61 1.97 -17.39
N SER A 125 -13.35 2.26 -17.75
CA SER A 125 -12.91 2.34 -19.16
C SER A 125 -11.41 2.13 -19.31
N HIS A 126 -10.96 1.82 -20.53
CA HIS A 126 -9.52 1.75 -20.84
C HIS A 126 -8.81 3.10 -20.63
N TYR A 127 -9.48 4.19 -20.98
CA TYR A 127 -8.96 5.54 -20.80
C TYR A 127 -8.76 5.89 -19.31
N SER A 128 -9.81 5.72 -18.49
CA SER A 128 -9.74 5.95 -17.04
C SER A 128 -8.70 5.05 -16.36
N ARG A 129 -8.56 3.80 -16.82
CA ARG A 129 -7.48 2.92 -16.38
C ARG A 129 -6.11 3.53 -16.64
N ASN A 130 -5.86 4.03 -17.85
CA ASN A 130 -4.58 4.65 -18.19
C ASN A 130 -4.33 5.91 -17.35
N LEU A 131 -5.34 6.73 -17.09
CA LEU A 131 -5.19 7.89 -16.20
C LEU A 131 -4.77 7.48 -14.79
N VAL A 132 -5.42 6.47 -14.22
CA VAL A 132 -5.05 5.93 -12.90
C VAL A 132 -3.61 5.39 -12.91
N LYS A 133 -3.22 4.66 -13.97
CA LYS A 133 -1.84 4.19 -14.13
C LYS A 133 -0.84 5.35 -14.18
N CYS A 134 -1.11 6.38 -14.97
CA CYS A 134 -0.26 7.57 -15.07
C CYS A 134 -0.13 8.27 -13.72
N PHE A 135 -1.25 8.52 -13.04
CA PHE A 135 -1.26 9.12 -11.71
C PHE A 135 -0.38 8.36 -10.72
N PHE A 136 -0.52 7.04 -10.65
CA PHE A 136 0.30 6.23 -9.77
C PHE A 136 1.79 6.24 -10.14
N ALA A 137 2.12 6.17 -11.43
CA ALA A 137 3.50 6.23 -11.90
C ALA A 137 4.15 7.59 -11.60
N THR A 138 3.41 8.68 -11.80
CA THR A 138 3.84 10.04 -11.44
C THR A 138 4.08 10.17 -9.94
N ASN A 139 3.12 9.78 -9.10
CA ASN A 139 3.29 9.85 -7.64
C ASN A 139 4.48 9.03 -7.15
N GLN A 140 4.71 7.85 -7.75
CA GLN A 140 5.86 7.03 -7.43
C GLN A 140 7.16 7.71 -7.82
N ARG A 141 7.23 8.28 -9.02
CA ARG A 141 8.39 9.04 -9.49
C ARG A 141 8.67 10.21 -8.55
N ASP A 142 7.68 11.05 -8.27
CA ASP A 142 7.82 12.23 -7.42
C ASP A 142 8.33 11.85 -6.03
N LEU A 143 7.84 10.75 -5.47
CA LEU A 143 8.37 10.22 -4.21
C LEU A 143 9.82 9.78 -4.32
N LEU A 144 10.19 9.04 -5.37
CA LEU A 144 11.57 8.57 -5.55
C LEU A 144 12.54 9.74 -5.81
N GLU A 145 12.10 10.80 -6.47
CA GLU A 145 12.89 12.02 -6.67
C GLU A 145 13.30 12.66 -5.34
N ILE A 146 12.46 12.56 -4.30
CA ILE A 146 12.80 13.04 -2.95
C ILE A 146 14.00 12.27 -2.36
N PHE A 147 14.07 10.95 -2.60
CA PHE A 147 15.15 10.08 -2.11
C PHE A 147 16.42 10.17 -2.94
N PHE A 148 16.30 10.09 -4.27
CA PHE A 148 17.43 9.86 -5.18
C PHE A 148 17.81 11.08 -6.02
N GLY A 149 16.92 12.08 -6.12
CA GLY A 149 17.02 13.16 -7.10
C GLY A 149 16.67 12.68 -8.52
N GLU A 150 16.17 13.59 -9.35
CA GLU A 150 15.68 13.32 -10.71
C GLU A 150 16.68 12.51 -11.56
N ALA A 151 17.97 12.88 -11.51
CA ALA A 151 19.02 12.26 -12.32
C ALA A 151 19.27 10.76 -12.04
N ASN A 152 18.78 10.23 -10.92
CA ASN A 152 19.02 8.84 -10.50
C ASN A 152 17.76 7.97 -10.51
N VAL A 153 16.57 8.53 -10.74
CA VAL A 153 15.31 7.77 -10.69
C VAL A 153 15.24 6.73 -11.79
N ASP A 154 15.68 7.05 -13.00
CA ASP A 154 15.67 6.10 -14.11
C ASP A 154 16.60 4.92 -13.83
N LYS A 155 17.82 5.19 -13.33
CA LYS A 155 18.77 4.15 -12.88
C LYS A 155 18.21 3.30 -11.74
N PHE A 156 17.47 3.91 -10.81
CA PHE A 156 16.79 3.18 -9.74
C PHE A 156 15.78 2.19 -10.32
N TYR A 157 14.96 2.59 -11.30
CA TYR A 157 14.02 1.68 -11.96
C TYR A 157 14.74 0.58 -12.74
N ASP A 158 15.85 0.88 -13.41
CA ASP A 158 16.66 -0.14 -14.08
C ASP A 158 17.17 -1.20 -13.11
N VAL A 159 17.65 -0.80 -11.93
CA VAL A 159 18.09 -1.73 -10.88
C VAL A 159 16.90 -2.50 -10.30
N LEU A 160 15.78 -1.83 -10.03
CA LEU A 160 14.56 -2.44 -9.51
C LEU A 160 14.03 -3.55 -10.44
N GLU A 161 14.01 -3.29 -11.75
CA GLU A 161 13.57 -4.23 -12.78
C GLU A 161 14.57 -5.38 -12.95
N SER A 162 15.85 -5.06 -13.17
CA SER A 162 16.90 -6.07 -13.42
C SER A 162 17.14 -7.01 -12.24
N SER A 163 16.96 -6.53 -11.01
CA SER A 163 17.07 -7.34 -9.79
C SER A 163 15.77 -8.03 -9.39
N SER A 164 14.67 -7.84 -10.13
CA SER A 164 13.32 -8.33 -9.76
C SER A 164 12.93 -7.96 -8.32
N SER A 165 13.29 -6.76 -7.90
CA SER A 165 13.07 -6.28 -6.53
C SER A 165 11.74 -5.54 -6.40
N GLY A 166 11.36 -5.23 -5.16
CA GLY A 166 10.17 -4.45 -4.88
C GLY A 166 10.33 -3.54 -3.68
N MET A 167 9.61 -2.42 -3.70
CA MET A 167 9.46 -1.50 -2.58
C MET A 167 8.34 -1.98 -1.67
N ALA A 168 8.46 -1.79 -0.37
CA ALA A 168 7.47 -2.23 0.61
C ALA A 168 7.35 -1.25 1.79
N GLY A 169 6.41 -1.57 2.68
CA GLY A 169 6.25 -0.87 3.96
C GLY A 169 5.60 0.51 3.86
N SER A 170 6.19 1.48 4.54
CA SER A 170 5.66 2.85 4.62
C SER A 170 5.58 3.54 3.26
N PHE A 171 6.59 3.35 2.40
CA PHE A 171 6.64 3.95 1.08
C PHE A 171 5.43 3.54 0.23
N THR A 172 5.14 2.24 0.19
CA THR A 172 4.01 1.70 -0.55
C THR A 172 2.67 2.09 0.04
N SER A 173 2.56 2.20 1.36
CA SER A 173 1.37 2.79 1.99
C SER A 173 1.22 4.27 1.63
N GLY A 174 2.33 5.01 1.55
CA GLY A 174 2.36 6.43 1.19
C GLY A 174 1.84 6.71 -0.22
N LEU A 175 2.14 5.82 -1.17
CA LEU A 175 1.60 5.87 -2.54
C LEU A 175 0.08 5.77 -2.62
N LEU A 176 -0.54 5.14 -1.62
CA LEU A 176 -1.97 4.88 -1.58
C LEU A 176 -2.72 5.86 -0.68
N THR A 177 -1.99 6.64 0.12
CA THR A 177 -2.57 7.73 0.88
C THR A 177 -2.61 9.00 0.06
N PRO A 178 -3.56 9.91 0.35
CA PRO A 178 -3.60 11.23 -0.27
C PRO A 178 -2.25 11.98 -0.18
N PRO A 179 -1.95 12.85 -1.16
CA PRO A 179 -0.62 13.41 -1.41
C PRO A 179 -0.07 14.29 -0.27
N TYR A 180 -0.92 14.83 0.60
CA TYR A 180 -0.46 15.64 1.73
C TYR A 180 0.36 14.83 2.76
N ASN A 181 0.27 13.49 2.73
CA ASN A 181 1.03 12.61 3.60
C ASN A 181 2.39 12.16 3.04
N LEU A 182 2.74 12.55 1.81
CA LEU A 182 3.99 12.11 1.14
C LEU A 182 5.23 12.56 1.93
N CYS A 183 5.21 13.76 2.52
CA CYS A 183 6.28 14.31 3.36
C CYS A 183 6.54 13.50 4.66
N LEU A 184 5.65 12.57 5.03
CA LEU A 184 5.80 11.74 6.23
C LEU A 184 6.59 10.45 5.97
N THR A 185 6.87 10.12 4.71
CA THR A 185 7.64 8.92 4.37
C THR A 185 9.12 9.25 4.42
N LYS A 186 9.75 8.83 5.51
CA LYS A 186 11.20 9.00 5.73
C LYS A 186 12.00 7.73 5.50
N ASP A 187 11.32 6.63 5.20
CA ASP A 187 11.93 5.33 5.01
C ASP A 187 11.47 4.68 3.72
N LEU A 188 12.42 4.07 3.00
CA LEU A 188 12.20 3.25 1.83
C LEU A 188 12.67 1.83 2.15
N ASN A 189 11.75 0.88 2.13
CA ASN A 189 12.07 -0.53 2.38
C ASN A 189 12.09 -1.26 1.04
N LEU A 190 13.23 -1.86 0.70
CA LEU A 190 13.44 -2.65 -0.50
C LEU A 190 13.49 -4.12 -0.11
N LEU A 191 12.71 -4.93 -0.81
CA LEU A 191 12.75 -6.38 -0.76
C LEU A 191 13.44 -6.86 -2.02
N VAL A 192 14.45 -7.70 -1.87
CA VAL A 192 15.26 -8.20 -2.98
C VAL A 192 15.26 -9.73 -2.95
N PRO A 193 15.22 -10.40 -4.11
CA PRO A 193 15.38 -11.85 -4.16
C PRO A 193 16.75 -12.27 -3.63
N ARG A 194 16.88 -13.53 -3.22
CA ARG A 194 18.16 -14.10 -2.80
C ARG A 194 19.24 -13.85 -3.86
N TYR A 195 20.43 -13.48 -3.41
CA TYR A 195 21.61 -13.19 -4.22
C TYR A 195 21.56 -11.89 -5.02
N ASN A 196 20.49 -11.11 -4.97
CA ASN A 196 20.41 -9.85 -5.72
C ASN A 196 20.79 -8.60 -4.90
N LEU A 197 21.20 -8.77 -3.64
CA LEU A 197 21.56 -7.63 -2.78
C LEU A 197 22.77 -6.83 -3.30
N PHE A 198 23.73 -7.48 -3.98
CA PHE A 198 24.93 -6.80 -4.45
C PHE A 198 24.63 -5.69 -5.47
N MET A 199 23.61 -5.87 -6.32
CA MET A 199 23.21 -4.87 -7.32
C MET A 199 22.77 -3.56 -6.67
N TRP A 200 22.01 -3.68 -5.57
CA TRP A 200 21.55 -2.53 -4.81
C TRP A 200 22.67 -1.83 -4.05
N ARG A 201 23.63 -2.59 -3.51
CA ARG A 201 24.81 -2.02 -2.87
C ARG A 201 25.64 -1.22 -3.87
N ASP A 202 25.93 -1.81 -5.03
CA ASP A 202 26.68 -1.15 -6.10
C ASP A 202 26.00 0.16 -6.54
N PHE A 203 24.68 0.12 -6.77
CA PHE A 203 23.90 1.31 -7.10
C PHE A 203 23.98 2.40 -6.03
N LEU A 204 23.69 2.06 -4.75
CA LEU A 204 23.66 3.04 -3.67
C LEU A 204 25.06 3.61 -3.34
N ASP A 205 26.09 2.77 -3.43
CA ASP A 205 27.47 3.17 -3.22
C ASP A 205 27.94 4.11 -4.35
N HIS A 206 27.50 3.89 -5.60
CA HIS A 206 27.85 4.70 -6.77
C HIS A 206 27.20 6.10 -6.78
N ILE A 207 25.94 6.24 -6.35
CA ILE A 207 25.27 7.56 -6.36
C ILE A 207 25.76 8.49 -5.23
N HIS A 208 26.52 7.97 -4.25
CA HIS A 208 27.14 8.73 -3.15
C HIS A 208 26.19 9.59 -2.29
N LEU A 209 24.87 9.40 -2.39
CA LEU A 209 23.86 10.12 -1.60
C LEU A 209 23.65 9.52 -0.20
N PHE A 210 24.03 8.25 -0.04
CA PHE A 210 23.79 7.49 1.17
C PHE A 210 25.10 7.01 1.79
N GLU A 211 25.05 6.72 3.09
CA GLU A 211 26.10 6.08 3.85
C GLU A 211 25.54 4.81 4.48
N LYS A 212 26.30 3.72 4.38
CA LYS A 212 25.90 2.44 4.95
C LYS A 212 25.96 2.51 6.47
N ALA A 213 24.83 2.23 7.12
CA ALA A 213 24.78 2.12 8.58
C ALA A 213 25.63 0.95 9.07
N GLN A 214 26.14 1.05 10.31
CA GLN A 214 26.81 -0.08 10.96
C GLN A 214 25.85 -1.27 10.99
N GLN A 215 26.25 -2.39 10.38
CA GLN A 215 25.35 -3.50 10.03
C GLN A 215 24.57 -4.00 11.26
N PRO A 216 23.26 -3.76 11.35
CA PRO A 216 22.48 -4.26 12.49
C PRO A 216 22.33 -5.79 12.47
N GLY A 217 22.74 -6.46 11.37
CA GLY A 217 22.39 -7.84 11.10
C GLY A 217 20.90 -7.98 10.78
N VAL A 218 20.48 -9.21 10.49
CA VAL A 218 19.04 -9.53 10.46
C VAL A 218 18.56 -9.66 11.90
N ASP A 219 17.41 -9.09 12.24
CA ASP A 219 16.79 -9.34 13.53
C ASP A 219 16.40 -10.82 13.63
N ARG A 220 16.64 -11.46 14.78
CA ARG A 220 16.35 -12.89 15.00
C ARG A 220 14.92 -13.26 14.62
N ARG A 221 13.97 -12.33 14.75
CA ARG A 221 12.56 -12.49 14.39
C ARG A 221 12.36 -12.77 12.90
N TYR A 222 13.28 -12.33 12.03
CA TYR A 222 13.16 -12.45 10.58
C TYR A 222 14.13 -13.46 9.96
N TYR A 223 14.88 -14.24 10.74
CA TYR A 223 15.83 -15.24 10.19
C TYR A 223 15.18 -16.29 9.27
N HIS A 224 13.88 -16.54 9.44
CA HIS A 224 13.15 -17.50 8.63
C HIS A 224 12.64 -16.93 7.30
N THR A 225 12.67 -15.60 7.12
CA THR A 225 12.21 -14.94 5.90
C THR A 225 13.27 -14.11 5.19
N THR A 226 14.29 -13.67 5.92
CA THR A 226 15.31 -12.73 5.45
C THR A 226 16.70 -13.32 5.64
N HIS A 227 17.42 -13.50 4.53
CA HIS A 227 18.79 -13.98 4.50
C HIS A 227 19.78 -12.91 4.97
N SER A 228 19.62 -11.68 4.48
CA SER A 228 20.50 -10.57 4.85
C SER A 228 19.74 -9.25 4.88
N HIS A 229 20.22 -8.32 5.70
CA HIS A 229 19.61 -7.01 5.87
C HIS A 229 20.69 -5.93 5.95
N VAL A 230 20.50 -4.84 5.21
CA VAL A 230 21.39 -3.68 5.25
C VAL A 230 20.57 -2.41 5.32
N VAL A 231 21.13 -1.40 5.98
CA VAL A 231 20.50 -0.10 6.15
C VAL A 231 21.46 0.97 5.66
N TYR A 232 20.91 1.95 4.96
CA TYR A 232 21.59 3.13 4.43
C TYR A 232 20.89 4.37 4.97
N HIS A 233 21.67 5.36 5.40
CA HIS A 233 21.18 6.67 5.82
C HIS A 233 21.57 7.71 4.78
N ALA A 234 20.64 8.59 4.43
CA ALA A 234 20.95 9.72 3.55
C ALA A 234 21.94 10.65 4.26
N ARG A 235 22.94 11.14 3.52
CA ARG A 235 24.00 12.00 4.09
C ARG A 235 23.49 13.39 4.47
N THR A 236 22.50 13.89 3.74
CA THR A 236 22.02 15.28 3.83
C THR A 236 20.58 15.40 4.32
N LYS A 237 19.85 14.30 4.42
CA LYS A 237 18.43 14.27 4.75
C LYS A 237 18.16 13.21 5.81
N ASP A 238 17.08 13.36 6.56
CA ASP A 238 16.61 12.37 7.54
C ASP A 238 15.84 11.24 6.83
N PHE A 239 16.51 10.55 5.91
CA PHE A 239 15.97 9.42 5.15
C PHE A 239 16.75 8.15 5.39
N THR A 240 16.04 7.03 5.40
CA THR A 240 16.63 5.71 5.57
C THR A 240 16.18 4.78 4.45
N ILE A 241 17.11 4.07 3.83
CA ILE A 241 16.83 2.97 2.92
C ILE A 241 17.18 1.68 3.64
N SER A 242 16.22 0.78 3.79
CA SER A 242 16.46 -0.56 4.30
C SER A 242 16.33 -1.56 3.15
N ILE A 243 17.23 -2.52 3.06
CA ILE A 243 17.20 -3.57 2.03
C ILE A 243 17.19 -4.91 2.74
N SER A 244 16.15 -5.70 2.48
CA SER A 244 15.99 -7.06 3.02
C SER A 244 16.06 -8.07 1.87
N GLU A 245 17.10 -8.90 1.90
CA GLU A 245 17.28 -10.00 0.96
C GLU A 245 16.51 -11.21 1.46
N SER A 246 15.62 -11.73 0.61
CA SER A 246 14.84 -12.92 0.91
C SER A 246 15.74 -14.15 1.08
N ILE A 247 15.28 -15.12 1.88
CA ILE A 247 15.87 -16.46 1.98
C ILE A 247 15.70 -17.29 0.70
N ASP A 248 14.78 -16.88 -0.17
CA ASP A 248 14.45 -17.51 -1.45
C ASP A 248 14.33 -16.47 -2.57
N ASP A 249 13.92 -16.90 -3.76
CA ASP A 249 13.76 -16.00 -4.91
C ASP A 249 12.46 -15.16 -4.85
N SER A 250 11.63 -15.33 -3.81
CA SER A 250 10.35 -14.66 -3.65
C SER A 250 10.45 -13.39 -2.81
N LEU A 251 9.85 -12.31 -3.29
CA LEU A 251 9.67 -11.09 -2.49
C LEU A 251 8.59 -11.24 -1.41
N PHE A 252 7.68 -12.22 -1.56
CA PHE A 252 6.58 -12.42 -0.63
C PHE A 252 7.04 -12.96 0.72
N THR A 253 8.15 -13.70 0.75
CA THR A 253 8.66 -14.36 1.95
C THR A 253 9.01 -13.33 3.04
N PRO A 254 9.87 -12.32 2.79
CA PRO A 254 10.08 -11.23 3.74
C PRO A 254 8.84 -10.32 3.91
N LEU A 255 7.99 -10.17 2.88
CA LEU A 255 6.78 -9.34 2.95
C LEU A 255 5.77 -9.86 3.98
N ILE A 256 5.55 -11.19 4.02
CA ILE A 256 4.64 -11.84 4.97
C ILE A 256 5.14 -11.72 6.40
N GLY A 257 6.46 -11.64 6.59
CA GLY A 257 7.08 -11.40 7.89
C GLY A 257 6.87 -9.99 8.45
N ALA A 258 6.20 -9.08 7.73
CA ALA A 258 6.00 -7.71 8.20
C ALA A 258 5.19 -7.65 9.52
N THR A 259 5.51 -6.68 10.37
CA THR A 259 4.87 -6.53 11.70
C THR A 259 3.42 -6.01 11.62
N THR A 260 2.98 -5.50 10.47
CA THR A 260 1.62 -5.00 10.27
C THR A 260 1.12 -5.33 8.87
N THR A 261 -0.20 -5.51 8.74
CA THR A 261 -0.87 -5.69 7.43
C THR A 261 -0.77 -4.48 6.52
N LEU A 262 -0.47 -3.30 7.06
CA LEU A 262 -0.20 -2.11 6.25
C LEU A 262 1.12 -2.25 5.49
N ASN A 263 2.12 -2.88 6.13
CA ASN A 263 3.44 -3.09 5.57
C ASN A 263 3.54 -4.32 4.65
N THR A 264 2.46 -5.09 4.50
CA THR A 264 2.38 -6.21 3.54
C THR A 264 1.90 -5.74 2.16
N THR A 265 2.33 -4.55 1.78
CA THR A 265 2.13 -3.97 0.44
C THR A 265 3.46 -3.98 -0.30
N LEU A 266 3.44 -4.34 -1.57
CA LEU A 266 4.64 -4.51 -2.40
C LEU A 266 4.42 -3.78 -3.72
N CYS A 267 5.37 -2.93 -4.07
CA CYS A 267 5.37 -2.18 -5.32
C CYS A 267 6.64 -2.51 -6.10
N THR A 268 6.47 -3.23 -7.20
CA THR A 268 7.54 -3.56 -8.15
C THR A 268 7.64 -2.48 -9.23
N ALA A 269 8.53 -2.65 -10.20
CA ALA A 269 8.63 -1.72 -11.32
C ALA A 269 7.29 -1.56 -12.09
N SER A 270 6.45 -2.61 -12.17
CA SER A 270 5.27 -2.65 -13.04
C SER A 270 3.94 -3.00 -12.34
N LYS A 271 4.00 -3.47 -11.09
CA LYS A 271 2.84 -4.00 -10.36
C LYS A 271 2.85 -3.59 -8.89
N PHE A 272 1.65 -3.38 -8.37
CA PHE A 272 1.36 -3.20 -6.96
C PHE A 272 0.59 -4.41 -6.43
N TYR A 273 1.01 -4.93 -5.29
CA TYR A 273 0.41 -6.04 -4.57
C TYR A 273 0.04 -5.62 -3.16
N SER A 274 -1.12 -6.06 -2.67
CA SER A 274 -1.52 -5.89 -1.28
C SER A 274 -2.13 -7.17 -0.74
N LEU A 275 -1.47 -7.77 0.25
CA LEU A 275 -1.97 -9.01 0.87
C LEU A 275 -3.28 -8.79 1.63
N TYR A 276 -3.53 -7.57 2.11
CA TYR A 276 -4.73 -7.19 2.85
C TYR A 276 -5.36 -5.92 2.29
N GLY A 277 -5.62 -5.89 0.98
CA GLY A 277 -6.21 -4.73 0.29
C GLY A 277 -7.52 -4.25 0.91
N TYR A 278 -8.32 -5.17 1.47
CA TYR A 278 -9.56 -4.84 2.18
C TYR A 278 -9.33 -4.01 3.46
N LEU A 279 -8.26 -4.29 4.23
CA LEU A 279 -7.95 -3.49 5.42
C LEU A 279 -7.40 -2.12 5.05
N LEU A 280 -6.60 -2.10 4.00
CA LEU A 280 -6.01 -0.88 3.45
C LEU A 280 -7.08 0.11 2.98
N SER A 281 -8.14 -0.35 2.30
CA SER A 281 -9.26 0.52 1.90
C SER A 281 -10.09 1.03 3.08
N GLN A 282 -10.06 0.34 4.22
CA GLN A 282 -10.74 0.75 5.45
C GLN A 282 -9.88 1.61 6.37
N HIS A 283 -8.68 2.00 5.93
CA HIS A 283 -7.71 2.68 6.79
C HIS A 283 -7.44 1.94 8.11
N ARG A 284 -7.35 0.61 8.03
CA ARG A 284 -7.09 -0.29 9.16
C ARG A 284 -5.79 -1.08 8.94
N ALA A 285 -5.09 -1.32 10.04
CA ALA A 285 -3.94 -2.20 10.10
C ALA A 285 -4.11 -3.16 11.28
N LEU A 286 -3.83 -4.43 11.04
CA LEU A 286 -3.65 -5.42 12.09
C LEU A 286 -2.16 -5.64 12.31
N GLU A 287 -1.77 -5.74 13.57
CA GLU A 287 -0.42 -6.16 13.91
C GLU A 287 -0.27 -7.67 13.69
N GLY A 288 0.92 -8.07 13.27
CA GLY A 288 1.29 -9.47 13.12
C GLY A 288 1.73 -10.08 14.45
N TRP A 289 2.45 -11.19 14.36
CA TRP A 289 2.98 -11.93 15.51
C TRP A 289 3.87 -11.11 16.44
N PHE A 290 4.58 -10.13 15.89
CA PHE A 290 5.48 -9.29 16.66
C PHE A 290 4.85 -7.92 16.85
N PRO A 291 4.77 -7.43 18.11
CA PRO A 291 4.17 -6.14 18.39
C PRO A 291 4.93 -5.03 17.67
N THR A 292 4.16 -4.08 17.14
CA THR A 292 4.73 -2.93 16.45
C THR A 292 5.31 -1.95 17.46
N PRO A 293 6.57 -1.51 17.32
CA PRO A 293 7.14 -0.50 18.21
C PRO A 293 6.27 0.76 18.26
N VAL A 294 6.11 1.35 19.45
CA VAL A 294 5.23 2.53 19.67
C VAL A 294 5.48 3.66 18.65
N ARG A 295 6.75 3.95 18.34
CA ARG A 295 7.11 4.97 17.34
C ARG A 295 6.52 4.67 15.95
N LYS A 296 6.51 3.40 15.55
CA LYS A 296 5.90 2.95 14.28
C LYS A 296 4.37 3.02 14.35
N ALA A 297 3.76 2.63 15.47
CA ALA A 297 2.31 2.73 15.66
C ALA A 297 1.81 4.19 15.58
N VAL A 298 2.53 5.14 16.19
CA VAL A 298 2.25 6.58 16.08
C VAL A 298 2.40 7.07 14.64
N ALA A 299 3.43 6.61 13.92
CA ALA A 299 3.62 6.97 12.50
C ALA A 299 2.48 6.44 11.62
N ILE A 300 1.95 5.25 11.91
CA ILE A 300 0.77 4.68 11.24
C ILE A 300 -0.46 5.56 11.49
N GLY A 301 -0.70 5.96 12.75
CA GLY A 301 -1.79 6.88 13.12
C GLY A 301 -1.72 8.24 12.41
N ARG A 302 -0.52 8.82 12.31
CA ARG A 302 -0.30 10.09 11.58
C ARG A 302 -0.60 10.01 10.09
N ARG A 303 -0.59 8.81 9.50
CA ARG A 303 -0.99 8.57 8.10
C ARG A 303 -2.49 8.32 7.95
N GLY A 304 -3.27 8.45 9.03
CA GLY A 304 -4.71 8.24 9.03
C GLY A 304 -5.14 6.77 9.16
N TYR A 305 -4.24 5.87 9.56
CA TYR A 305 -4.58 4.46 9.77
C TYR A 305 -4.80 4.14 11.25
N SER A 306 -5.84 3.35 11.53
CA SER A 306 -6.02 2.73 12.83
C SER A 306 -5.22 1.42 12.90
N SER A 307 -4.33 1.29 13.89
CA SER A 307 -3.60 0.05 14.17
C SER A 307 -4.29 -0.69 15.32
N SER A 308 -4.42 -2.00 15.23
CA SER A 308 -4.96 -2.83 16.30
C SER A 308 -4.17 -4.13 16.43
N PHE A 309 -3.85 -4.50 17.66
CA PHE A 309 -3.17 -5.77 17.96
C PHE A 309 -4.10 -6.98 17.79
N SER A 310 -5.41 -6.77 17.88
CA SER A 310 -6.39 -7.85 17.76
C SER A 310 -7.66 -7.38 17.07
N THR A 311 -8.47 -8.34 16.63
CA THR A 311 -9.79 -8.10 16.04
C THR A 311 -10.91 -8.06 17.10
N ALA A 312 -10.59 -8.09 18.40
CA ALA A 312 -11.60 -8.22 19.46
C ALA A 312 -12.62 -7.08 19.48
N SER A 313 -12.19 -5.86 19.16
CA SER A 313 -13.04 -4.67 19.13
C SER A 313 -13.90 -4.55 17.86
N TRP A 314 -13.81 -5.51 16.93
CA TRP A 314 -14.49 -5.40 15.65
C TRP A 314 -15.97 -5.77 15.77
N GLN A 315 -16.84 -4.82 15.44
CA GLN A 315 -18.30 -5.00 15.48
C GLN A 315 -18.85 -5.87 14.32
N ARG A 316 -18.01 -6.23 13.36
CA ARG A 316 -18.38 -7.04 12.18
C ARG A 316 -17.44 -8.24 12.06
N PRO A 317 -17.86 -9.34 11.42
CA PRO A 317 -16.98 -10.47 11.14
C PRO A 317 -15.70 -10.04 10.41
N CYS A 318 -14.55 -10.64 10.75
CA CYS A 318 -13.26 -10.27 10.16
C CYS A 318 -13.16 -10.50 8.64
N GLY A 319 -13.99 -11.38 8.08
CA GLY A 319 -13.96 -11.73 6.66
C GLY A 319 -12.59 -12.25 6.23
N VAL A 320 -12.10 -11.75 5.10
CA VAL A 320 -10.78 -12.11 4.52
C VAL A 320 -9.59 -11.63 5.37
N ALA A 321 -9.81 -10.76 6.34
CA ALA A 321 -8.78 -10.30 7.27
C ALA A 321 -8.74 -11.10 8.58
N CYS A 322 -9.48 -12.20 8.66
CA CYS A 322 -9.50 -13.04 9.85
C CYS A 322 -8.12 -13.65 10.10
N PRO A 323 -7.54 -13.49 11.31
CA PRO A 323 -6.15 -13.91 11.54
C PRO A 323 -5.87 -15.39 11.32
N VAL A 324 -6.87 -16.25 11.49
CA VAL A 324 -6.74 -17.71 11.37
C VAL A 324 -6.89 -18.26 9.96
N LEU A 325 -7.32 -17.43 9.00
CA LEU A 325 -7.50 -17.88 7.62
C LEU A 325 -6.14 -18.08 6.95
N TRP A 326 -5.99 -19.23 6.30
CA TRP A 326 -4.84 -19.49 5.45
C TRP A 326 -5.02 -18.81 4.10
N HIS A 327 -4.01 -18.05 3.73
CA HIS A 327 -3.86 -17.42 2.44
C HIS A 327 -2.78 -18.15 1.64
N HIS A 328 -2.86 -18.08 0.31
CA HIS A 328 -1.95 -18.74 -0.60
C HIS A 328 -1.39 -17.74 -1.61
N VAL A 329 -0.08 -17.78 -1.85
CA VAL A 329 0.53 -16.90 -2.87
C VAL A 329 0.17 -17.42 -4.25
N ARG A 330 0.09 -18.75 -4.38
CA ARG A 330 -0.32 -19.42 -5.60
C ARG A 330 -1.69 -18.94 -6.05
N GLY A 331 -1.75 -18.42 -7.27
CA GLY A 331 -2.97 -17.85 -7.85
C GLY A 331 -3.40 -16.51 -7.27
N LEU A 332 -2.64 -15.94 -6.31
CA LEU A 332 -2.87 -14.62 -5.71
C LEU A 332 -4.29 -14.43 -5.17
N GLN A 333 -4.92 -15.51 -4.70
CA GLN A 333 -6.29 -15.44 -4.23
C GLN A 333 -6.39 -14.59 -2.96
N GLY A 334 -7.17 -13.51 -3.02
CA GLY A 334 -7.32 -12.56 -1.92
C GLY A 334 -6.22 -11.49 -1.87
N VAL A 335 -5.21 -11.55 -2.74
CA VAL A 335 -4.21 -10.48 -2.90
C VAL A 335 -4.76 -9.44 -3.88
N GLY A 336 -4.79 -8.19 -3.46
CA GLY A 336 -5.09 -7.07 -4.36
C GLY A 336 -3.93 -6.88 -5.33
N VAL A 337 -4.19 -6.94 -6.64
CA VAL A 337 -3.17 -6.76 -7.68
C VAL A 337 -3.58 -5.61 -8.59
N PHE A 338 -2.70 -4.63 -8.75
CA PHE A 338 -2.86 -3.54 -9.71
C PHE A 338 -1.63 -3.48 -10.62
N THR A 339 -1.84 -3.56 -11.93
CA THR A 339 -0.76 -3.52 -12.91
C THR A 339 -0.78 -2.18 -13.62
N TRP A 340 0.28 -1.39 -13.48
CA TRP A 340 0.39 -0.09 -14.12
C TRP A 340 1.26 -0.05 -15.37
N GLY A 341 1.90 -1.16 -15.74
CA GLY A 341 2.78 -1.26 -16.90
C GLY A 341 4.23 -0.84 -16.63
N GLY A 342 4.43 0.02 -15.64
CA GLY A 342 5.73 0.40 -15.11
C GLY A 342 6.30 1.65 -15.74
N TYR A 343 7.43 2.12 -15.23
CA TYR A 343 7.99 3.41 -15.64
C TYR A 343 8.24 3.48 -17.16
N LYS A 344 8.80 2.42 -17.75
CA LYS A 344 9.10 2.34 -19.19
C LYS A 344 7.88 2.17 -20.09
N SER A 345 6.70 1.86 -19.55
CA SER A 345 5.50 1.65 -20.36
C SER A 345 4.98 2.92 -21.06
N GLN A 346 5.44 4.10 -20.63
CA GLN A 346 5.17 5.34 -21.36
C GLN A 346 5.84 5.38 -22.76
N HIS A 347 6.79 4.49 -23.02
CA HIS A 347 7.55 4.43 -24.28
C HIS A 347 7.14 3.30 -25.24
N GLY A 348 6.07 2.55 -24.96
CA GLY A 348 5.37 1.77 -25.98
C GLY A 348 5.83 0.31 -26.23
N ASP A 349 6.78 -0.22 -25.48
CA ASP A 349 7.14 -1.65 -25.56
C ASP A 349 6.77 -2.40 -24.27
N PHE A 350 5.83 -3.34 -24.39
CA PHE A 350 5.40 -4.21 -23.30
C PHE A 350 5.94 -5.62 -23.54
N SER A 351 6.98 -6.00 -22.81
CA SER A 351 7.03 -7.36 -22.31
C SER A 351 6.51 -7.30 -20.88
N GLU A 352 5.48 -8.08 -20.55
CA GLU A 352 5.13 -8.35 -19.16
C GLU A 352 6.28 -9.16 -18.54
N VAL A 353 7.41 -8.51 -18.27
CA VAL A 353 8.41 -9.02 -17.35
C VAL A 353 7.78 -8.90 -15.97
N GLY A 354 6.84 -9.80 -15.70
CA GLY A 354 6.33 -9.97 -14.36
C GLY A 354 7.52 -10.37 -13.51
N VAL A 355 7.71 -9.68 -12.38
CA VAL A 355 8.41 -10.31 -11.26
C VAL A 355 7.81 -11.69 -11.14
N PRO A 356 8.61 -12.77 -11.18
CA PRO A 356 8.10 -14.10 -10.98
C PRO A 356 7.49 -14.08 -9.59
N VAL A 357 6.17 -13.88 -9.53
CA VAL A 357 5.36 -14.27 -8.39
C VAL A 357 5.52 -15.77 -8.42
N THR A 358 6.57 -16.21 -7.75
CA THR A 358 7.17 -17.52 -7.88
C THR A 358 6.09 -18.59 -7.76
N ASP A 359 6.28 -19.72 -8.42
CA ASP A 359 5.47 -20.95 -8.29
C ASP A 359 5.43 -21.52 -6.84
N ASN A 360 5.89 -20.74 -5.86
CA ASN A 360 5.92 -21.08 -4.46
C ASN A 360 4.50 -21.21 -3.94
N ASP A 361 4.13 -22.43 -3.51
CA ASP A 361 2.91 -22.73 -2.75
C ASP A 361 3.03 -22.24 -1.30
N MET A 362 3.51 -21.00 -1.12
CA MET A 362 3.65 -20.40 0.19
C MET A 362 2.27 -20.08 0.75
N LYS A 363 2.07 -20.51 1.99
CA LYS A 363 0.86 -20.28 2.77
C LYS A 363 1.19 -19.40 3.96
N TRP A 364 0.29 -18.48 4.28
CA TRP A 364 0.45 -17.62 5.47
C TRP A 364 -0.88 -17.33 6.14
N ARG A 365 -0.80 -16.86 7.37
CA ARG A 365 -1.92 -16.35 8.17
C ARG A 365 -1.38 -15.34 9.18
N LEU A 366 -2.21 -14.43 9.67
CA LEU A 366 -1.75 -13.39 10.61
C LEU A 366 -1.54 -13.93 12.02
N GLY A 367 -2.28 -14.98 12.41
CA GLY A 367 -2.20 -15.55 13.75
C GLY A 367 -2.91 -16.90 13.86
N ASP A 368 -2.87 -17.45 15.06
CA ASP A 368 -3.41 -18.79 15.33
C ASP A 368 -4.83 -18.76 15.90
N THR A 369 -5.29 -17.60 16.37
CA THR A 369 -6.60 -17.42 17.01
C THR A 369 -7.29 -16.15 16.50
N CYS A 370 -8.61 -16.18 16.45
CA CYS A 370 -9.44 -15.01 16.16
C CYS A 370 -10.17 -14.57 17.43
N THR A 371 -9.93 -13.36 17.90
CA THR A 371 -10.54 -12.82 19.13
C THR A 371 -11.84 -12.05 18.90
N ASN A 372 -12.32 -11.98 17.66
CA ASN A 372 -13.56 -11.28 17.32
C ASN A 372 -14.78 -12.19 17.55
N ASP A 373 -15.60 -11.88 18.56
CA ASP A 373 -16.81 -12.64 18.91
C ASP A 373 -17.82 -12.77 17.76
N ASN A 374 -17.79 -11.85 16.80
CA ASN A 374 -18.65 -11.84 15.61
C ASN A 374 -18.08 -12.69 14.46
N CYS A 375 -16.85 -13.20 14.57
CA CYS A 375 -16.23 -14.00 13.53
C CYS A 375 -16.67 -15.47 13.61
N PRO A 376 -17.11 -16.09 12.51
CA PRO A 376 -17.42 -17.53 12.50
C PRO A 376 -16.26 -18.41 12.98
N SER A 377 -15.03 -17.96 12.77
CA SER A 377 -13.82 -18.66 13.18
C SER A 377 -13.45 -18.48 14.67
N HIS A 378 -14.13 -17.62 15.42
CA HIS A 378 -13.86 -17.37 16.85
C HIS A 378 -14.25 -18.56 17.75
N LYS A 379 -15.36 -19.23 17.43
CA LYS A 379 -15.92 -20.32 18.25
C LYS A 379 -15.50 -21.72 17.80
N GLY A 380 -14.67 -21.81 16.77
CA GLY A 380 -14.17 -23.07 16.27
C GLY A 380 -12.99 -23.54 17.10
N ASN A 381 -13.19 -24.58 17.91
CA ASN A 381 -12.13 -25.57 18.18
C ASN A 381 -11.72 -26.20 16.84
N TYR A 382 -11.10 -25.43 15.95
CA TYR A 382 -10.35 -26.00 14.86
C TYR A 382 -9.15 -26.63 15.53
N PHE A 383 -9.28 -27.92 15.86
CA PHE A 383 -8.15 -28.81 16.04
C PHE A 383 -7.19 -28.46 14.90
N ALA A 384 -6.05 -27.87 15.26
CA ALA A 384 -5.00 -27.58 14.32
C ALA A 384 -4.61 -28.93 13.72
N ILE A 385 -5.16 -29.25 12.56
CA ILE A 385 -4.56 -30.24 11.66
C ILE A 385 -3.32 -29.52 11.16
N SER A 386 -2.26 -29.55 11.96
CA SER A 386 -0.92 -29.41 11.42
C SER A 386 -0.72 -30.62 10.50
N ARG A 387 -0.38 -30.37 9.24
CA ARG A 387 0.21 -31.38 8.38
C ARG A 387 1.39 -30.77 7.65
N GLN A 388 2.54 -31.34 8.00
CA GLN A 388 3.76 -31.60 7.22
C GLN A 388 4.44 -30.42 6.54
#